data_AF-X6M9Z3-F1
#
_entry.id   AF-X6M9Z3-F1
#
_cell.length_a   1.000
_cell.length_b   1.000
_cell.length_c   1.000
_cell.angle_alpha   90.00
_cell.angle_beta   90.00
_cell.angle_gamma   90.00
#
_symmetry.space_group_name_H-M   'P 1'
#
loop_
_entity.id
_entity.type
_entity.pdbx_description
1 polymer ?
#
loop_
_entity_poly.entity_id
_entity_poly.type
_entity_poly.pdbx_seq_one_letter_code
_entity_poly.pdbx_strand_id
1 'polypeptide(L)'
;MAGYDWVLPTVDDLNNKHYCYQYSYSISASSDSGVDYGVTTTCVRMMFRLRYNISTMDYDPYNTDYRMNENNNQGVISPIQQNPTVDVGVYAQGLRLAINTAQTGRTFQDTSHTFLVCKRPTDAPWKDTKVYNVNVRGKRGNIVQTFPAIEYDFEPQIVFVKPGECMHFQWEGSNTHNNGNPGGDGQTGDAGEGREGSDRSNLVQTRAMDESYPLTYDKLTPTFFDYVQCYHPLFPSATVSSQDCQLTLGSAGFYRSVNDAKSLIASSSTDTGVLDYLLNNVSGAFRQGIVVCIKSDALSSSSDTKEFSFISTRNNNFTNRSQKLKVVITTTPEDGSLW
;
A
#
# COMPACT_ATOMS: atom_id res chain seq x y z
N MET A 1 -15.83 -1.05 -5.86
CA MET A 1 -15.27 -0.97 -4.49
C MET A 1 -15.67 0.37 -3.91
N ALA A 2 -16.16 0.41 -2.68
CA ALA A 2 -16.39 1.68 -2.00
C ALA A 2 -15.02 2.24 -1.56
N GLY A 3 -14.41 3.06 -2.42
CA GLY A 3 -13.28 3.89 -2.01
C GLY A 3 -13.83 4.95 -1.07
N TYR A 4 -13.46 4.89 0.20
CA TYR A 4 -13.74 5.97 1.14
C TYR A 4 -12.63 7.02 0.95
N ASP A 5 -13.01 8.27 0.62
CA ASP A 5 -12.11 9.43 0.66
C ASP A 5 -11.73 9.66 2.14
N TRP A 6 -10.67 9.00 2.57
CA TRP A 6 -10.20 9.06 3.94
C TRP A 6 -8.97 9.96 4.02
N VAL A 7 -9.18 11.16 4.57
CA VAL A 7 -8.09 12.06 4.91
C VAL A 7 -7.48 11.58 6.23
N LEU A 8 -6.19 11.25 6.19
CA LEU A 8 -5.42 10.95 7.39
C LEU A 8 -5.46 12.16 8.35
N PRO A 9 -5.87 11.98 9.62
CA PRO A 9 -5.86 13.07 10.60
C PRO A 9 -4.42 13.53 10.86
N THR A 10 -4.26 14.81 11.16
CA THR A 10 -2.95 15.34 11.54
C THR A 10 -2.50 14.77 12.89
N VAL A 11 -1.19 14.79 13.17
CA VAL A 11 -0.67 14.43 14.50
C VAL A 11 -1.31 15.29 15.60
N ASP A 12 -1.52 16.57 15.32
CA ASP A 12 -2.14 17.51 16.25
C ASP A 12 -3.63 17.15 16.47
N ASP A 13 -4.37 16.74 15.43
CA ASP A 13 -5.74 16.23 15.58
C ASP A 13 -5.80 14.93 16.39
N LEU A 14 -4.92 13.97 16.09
CA LEU A 14 -4.82 12.70 16.82
C LEU A 14 -4.53 12.93 18.30
N ASN A 15 -3.66 13.88 18.62
CA ASN A 15 -3.36 14.21 20.01
C ASN A 15 -4.51 14.97 20.70
N ASN A 16 -5.02 16.05 20.08
CA ASN A 16 -5.97 16.94 20.74
C ASN A 16 -7.39 16.38 20.79
N LYS A 17 -7.81 15.62 19.76
CA LYS A 17 -9.19 15.09 19.65
C LYS A 17 -9.30 13.64 20.13
N HIS A 18 -8.22 12.86 19.99
CA HIS A 18 -8.22 11.43 20.29
C HIS A 18 -7.25 11.03 21.40
N TYR A 19 -6.55 11.99 22.01
CA TYR A 19 -5.62 11.79 23.12
C TYR A 19 -4.52 10.77 22.82
N CYS A 20 -4.16 10.62 21.54
CA CYS A 20 -3.12 9.69 21.13
C CYS A 20 -1.75 10.16 21.63
N TYR A 21 -0.96 9.22 22.15
CA TYR A 21 0.39 9.50 22.64
C TYR A 21 1.33 9.83 21.47
N GLN A 22 2.02 10.95 21.59
CA GLN A 22 3.04 11.37 20.65
C GLN A 22 4.40 10.88 21.13
N TYR A 23 5.16 10.23 20.26
CA TYR A 23 6.55 9.89 20.56
C TYR A 23 7.48 10.47 19.51
N SER A 24 8.70 10.73 19.98
CA SER A 24 9.84 11.06 19.13
C SER A 24 10.25 9.81 18.37
N TYR A 25 10.20 9.86 17.04
CA TYR A 25 10.63 8.79 16.16
C TYR A 25 11.85 9.25 15.38
N SER A 26 12.99 8.61 15.63
CA SER A 26 14.20 8.79 14.84
C SER A 26 14.07 7.96 13.57
N ILE A 27 13.92 8.64 12.45
CA ILE A 27 14.01 8.01 11.14
C ILE A 27 15.49 7.98 10.79
N SER A 28 16.15 6.87 11.09
CA SER A 28 17.43 6.53 10.50
C SER A 28 17.18 5.93 9.12
N ALA A 29 17.98 6.31 8.12
CA ALA A 29 18.02 5.62 6.83
C ALA A 29 18.65 4.22 6.92
N SER A 30 18.53 3.55 8.08
CA SER A 30 19.36 2.42 8.50
C SER A 30 18.87 1.08 7.96
N SER A 31 18.42 1.03 6.71
CA SER A 31 18.16 -0.26 6.05
C SER A 31 18.37 -0.31 4.53
N ASP A 32 18.80 0.75 3.85
CA ASP A 32 18.98 0.70 2.37
C ASP A 32 20.35 1.11 1.82
N SER A 33 21.22 1.73 2.61
CA SER A 33 22.64 1.94 2.27
C SER A 33 23.30 2.64 3.45
N GLY A 34 24.53 2.24 3.80
CA GLY A 34 25.23 2.57 5.06
C GLY A 34 25.63 4.04 5.26
N VAL A 35 24.77 5.00 4.94
CA VAL A 35 24.92 6.41 5.29
C VAL A 35 23.65 6.86 5.99
N ASP A 36 23.70 6.77 7.32
CA ASP A 36 22.62 7.20 8.22
C ASP A 36 22.60 8.73 8.30
N TYR A 37 21.51 9.33 7.81
CA TYR A 37 21.08 10.63 8.28
C TYR A 37 19.92 10.40 9.24
N GLY A 38 20.11 10.76 10.52
CA GLY A 38 19.07 10.68 11.53
C GLY A 38 18.27 11.96 11.57
N VAL A 39 17.00 11.91 11.15
CA VAL A 39 16.04 13.00 11.40
C VAL A 39 15.04 12.50 12.41
N THR A 40 14.78 13.31 13.42
CA THR A 40 13.75 13.01 14.43
C THR A 40 12.46 13.72 14.04
N THR A 41 11.36 12.98 13.99
CA THR A 41 10.02 13.52 13.78
C THR A 41 9.07 13.05 14.88
N THR A 42 8.01 13.81 15.13
CA THR A 42 6.96 13.43 16.07
C THR A 42 5.92 12.57 15.35
N CYS A 43 5.66 11.37 15.86
CA CYS A 43 4.66 10.48 15.31
C CYS A 43 3.67 9.99 16.37
N VAL A 44 2.53 9.51 15.86
CA VAL A 44 1.53 8.75 16.60
C VAL A 44 1.48 7.34 16.02
N ARG A 45 1.40 6.33 16.87
CA ARG A 45 1.24 4.93 16.45
C ARG A 45 -0.25 4.64 16.32
N MET A 46 -0.65 4.24 15.13
CA MET A 46 -2.00 3.83 14.80
C MET A 46 -2.08 2.31 14.69
N MET A 47 -3.27 1.76 14.92
CA MET A 47 -3.57 0.34 14.75
C MET A 47 -4.73 0.21 13.77
N PHE A 48 -4.45 -0.34 12.60
CA PHE A 48 -5.48 -0.74 11.65
C PHE A 48 -5.93 -2.15 11.98
N ARG A 49 -7.21 -2.33 12.33
CA ARG A 49 -7.78 -3.64 12.65
C ARG A 49 -8.71 -4.07 11.54
N LEU A 50 -8.28 -5.05 10.75
CA LEU A 50 -9.15 -5.73 9.80
C LEU A 50 -9.73 -6.96 10.48
N ARG A 51 -11.06 -7.01 10.58
CA ARG A 51 -11.77 -8.17 11.12
C ARG A 51 -12.59 -8.79 10.01
N TYR A 52 -12.24 -10.02 9.65
CA TYR A 52 -12.97 -10.79 8.65
C TYR A 52 -14.20 -11.47 9.27
N ASN A 53 -15.32 -11.47 8.53
CA ASN A 53 -16.52 -12.24 8.82
C ASN A 53 -17.17 -11.95 10.20
N ILE A 54 -17.24 -10.66 10.57
CA ILE A 54 -17.79 -10.21 11.87
C ILE A 54 -19.31 -10.03 11.88
N SER A 55 -20.01 -10.30 10.79
CA SER A 55 -21.46 -10.08 10.69
C SER A 55 -22.06 -11.07 9.71
N THR A 56 -22.92 -11.96 10.19
CA THR A 56 -23.88 -12.65 9.33
C THR A 56 -25.28 -12.23 9.78
N MET A 57 -26.20 -12.07 8.83
CA MET A 57 -27.61 -11.79 9.13
C MET A 57 -28.38 -13.09 9.41
N ASP A 58 -27.69 -14.22 9.59
CA ASP A 58 -28.30 -15.51 9.91
C ASP A 58 -28.87 -15.55 11.34
N TYR A 59 -28.46 -14.60 12.18
CA TYR A 59 -28.94 -14.36 13.54
C TYR A 59 -29.02 -12.85 13.79
N ASP A 60 -29.74 -12.43 14.83
CA ASP A 60 -29.86 -11.02 15.20
C ASP A 60 -28.48 -10.45 15.59
N PRO A 61 -27.86 -9.62 14.74
CA PRO A 61 -26.49 -9.17 14.97
C PRO A 61 -26.39 -8.07 16.04
N TYR A 62 -27.51 -7.45 16.41
CA TYR A 62 -27.54 -6.36 17.39
C TYR A 62 -27.82 -6.86 18.80
N ASN A 63 -28.56 -7.96 18.93
CA ASN A 63 -28.91 -8.55 20.22
C ASN A 63 -28.11 -9.81 20.57
N THR A 64 -27.31 -10.36 19.65
CA THR A 64 -26.43 -11.50 19.93
C THR A 64 -25.00 -11.04 20.26
N ASP A 65 -24.53 -11.28 21.48
CA ASP A 65 -23.16 -10.96 21.89
C ASP A 65 -22.51 -12.04 22.78
N TYR A 66 -21.30 -11.78 23.27
CA TYR A 66 -20.49 -12.72 24.05
C TYR A 66 -21.20 -13.27 25.30
N ARG A 67 -22.21 -12.58 25.84
CA ARG A 67 -22.98 -13.02 27.02
C ARG A 67 -23.88 -14.21 26.70
N MET A 68 -24.17 -14.43 25.43
CA MET A 68 -24.95 -15.55 24.92
C MET A 68 -24.08 -16.69 24.40
N ASN A 69 -22.77 -16.67 24.67
CA ASN A 69 -21.92 -17.83 24.41
C ASN A 69 -22.41 -19.03 25.25
N GLU A 70 -22.45 -20.21 24.64
CA GLU A 70 -22.87 -21.45 25.32
C GLU A 70 -22.12 -21.62 26.65
N ASN A 71 -22.88 -21.64 27.75
CA ASN A 71 -22.34 -21.87 29.08
C ASN A 71 -23.28 -22.77 29.88
N ASN A 72 -23.03 -24.07 29.77
CA ASN A 72 -23.82 -25.12 30.44
C ASN A 72 -23.87 -24.94 31.97
N ASN A 73 -22.81 -24.39 32.57
CA ASN A 73 -22.76 -24.18 34.03
C ASN A 73 -23.68 -23.04 34.49
N GLN A 74 -24.00 -22.11 33.60
CA GLN A 74 -24.88 -20.97 33.87
C GLN A 74 -26.25 -21.12 33.17
N GLY A 75 -26.50 -22.25 32.51
CA GLY A 75 -27.73 -22.50 31.77
C GLY A 75 -27.91 -21.59 30.54
N VAL A 76 -26.83 -21.00 30.02
CA VAL A 76 -26.87 -20.14 28.84
C VAL A 76 -26.78 -21.03 27.60
N ILE A 77 -27.84 -21.01 26.79
CA ILE A 77 -27.89 -21.70 25.50
C ILE A 77 -27.59 -20.66 24.41
N SER A 78 -26.64 -20.98 23.54
CA SER A 78 -26.28 -20.14 22.41
C SER A 78 -27.46 -19.99 21.43
N PRO A 79 -27.79 -18.76 21.00
CA PRO A 79 -28.77 -18.54 19.96
C PRO A 79 -28.25 -19.04 18.60
N ILE A 80 -26.93 -19.12 18.44
CA ILE A 80 -26.28 -19.68 17.26
C ILE A 80 -26.21 -21.21 17.41
N GLN A 81 -27.01 -21.93 16.61
CA GLN A 81 -27.16 -23.38 16.70
C GLN A 81 -26.83 -24.09 15.39
N GLN A 82 -26.47 -25.37 15.50
CA GLN A 82 -26.20 -26.21 14.34
C GLN A 82 -27.53 -26.63 13.70
N ASN A 83 -27.70 -26.28 12.42
CA ASN A 83 -28.91 -26.58 11.65
C ASN A 83 -30.23 -26.26 12.39
N PRO A 84 -30.45 -25.01 12.83
CA PRO A 84 -31.63 -24.67 13.61
C PRO A 84 -32.89 -24.86 12.78
N THR A 85 -33.97 -25.26 13.45
CA THR A 85 -35.31 -25.25 12.86
C THR A 85 -35.96 -23.93 13.24
N VAL A 86 -36.22 -23.07 12.26
CA VAL A 86 -36.83 -21.76 12.47
C VAL A 86 -38.30 -21.80 12.06
N ASP A 87 -39.14 -21.18 12.88
CA ASP A 87 -40.55 -20.99 12.54
C ASP A 87 -40.67 -19.85 11.52
N VAL A 88 -41.37 -20.11 10.42
CA VAL A 88 -41.63 -19.14 9.34
C VAL A 88 -43.07 -18.63 9.35
N GLY A 89 -43.84 -18.90 10.41
CA GLY A 89 -45.09 -18.20 10.71
C GLY A 89 -46.32 -18.65 9.92
N VAL A 90 -46.33 -19.88 9.36
CA VAL A 90 -47.43 -20.35 8.50
C VAL A 90 -47.83 -21.81 8.72
N TYR A 91 -48.18 -22.22 9.95
CA TYR A 91 -48.62 -23.60 10.29
C TYR A 91 -47.76 -24.74 9.70
N ALA A 92 -46.56 -24.42 9.23
CA ALA A 92 -45.65 -25.31 8.56
C ALA A 92 -44.70 -25.90 9.61
N GLN A 93 -44.27 -27.14 9.41
CA GLN A 93 -43.08 -27.63 10.12
C GLN A 93 -41.94 -26.67 9.78
N GLY A 94 -41.29 -26.11 10.82
CA GLY A 94 -40.29 -25.07 10.66
C GLY A 94 -39.22 -25.43 9.62
N LEU A 95 -38.66 -24.42 8.96
CA LEU A 95 -37.59 -24.64 7.99
C LEU A 95 -36.28 -24.90 8.73
N ARG A 96 -35.57 -25.95 8.32
CA ARG A 96 -34.23 -26.21 8.85
C ARG A 96 -33.21 -25.43 8.05
N LEU A 97 -32.58 -24.45 8.68
CA LEU A 97 -31.48 -23.72 8.07
C LEU A 97 -30.25 -24.65 7.99
N ALA A 98 -29.50 -24.60 6.89
CA ALA A 98 -28.27 -25.37 6.73
C ALA A 98 -27.06 -24.63 7.35
N ILE A 99 -27.19 -24.24 8.63
CA ILE A 99 -26.15 -23.48 9.34
C ILE A 99 -25.14 -24.44 9.97
N ASN A 100 -23.87 -24.23 9.67
CA ASN A 100 -22.75 -24.84 10.36
C ASN A 100 -22.15 -23.86 11.37
N THR A 101 -22.28 -24.13 12.68
CA THR A 101 -21.74 -23.22 13.72
C THR A 101 -20.21 -23.14 13.69
N ALA A 102 -19.53 -24.12 13.07
CA ALA A 102 -18.10 -24.03 12.81
C ALA A 102 -17.73 -23.05 11.68
N GLN A 103 -18.71 -22.60 10.89
CA GLN A 103 -18.54 -21.69 9.75
C GLN A 103 -19.32 -20.37 9.91
N THR A 104 -20.13 -20.23 10.96
CA THR A 104 -20.82 -18.98 11.31
C THR A 104 -19.79 -17.86 11.55
N GLY A 105 -20.17 -16.62 11.25
CA GLY A 105 -19.31 -15.45 11.44
C GLY A 105 -18.78 -15.37 12.87
N ARG A 106 -17.48 -15.59 13.03
CA ARG A 106 -16.71 -15.44 14.27
C ARG A 106 -15.38 -14.81 13.90
N THR A 107 -14.75 -14.09 14.83
CA THR A 107 -13.40 -13.55 14.61
C THR A 107 -12.40 -14.71 14.56
N PHE A 108 -12.19 -15.29 13.38
CA PHE A 108 -11.22 -16.37 13.18
C PHE A 108 -9.78 -15.85 13.22
N GLN A 109 -9.58 -14.60 12.76
CA GLN A 109 -8.29 -13.94 12.68
C GLN A 109 -8.49 -12.44 12.97
N ASP A 110 -7.76 -11.92 13.96
CA ASP A 110 -7.55 -10.48 14.12
C ASP A 110 -6.26 -10.12 13.38
N THR A 111 -6.40 -9.66 12.14
CA THR A 111 -5.27 -9.15 11.36
C THR A 111 -5.13 -7.67 11.64
N SER A 112 -4.36 -7.37 12.67
CA SER A 112 -4.06 -6.01 13.09
C SER A 112 -2.68 -5.58 12.62
N HIS A 113 -2.60 -4.44 11.96
CA HIS A 113 -1.36 -3.82 11.50
C HIS A 113 -1.14 -2.51 12.23
N THR A 114 0.12 -2.22 12.60
CA THR A 114 0.46 -0.92 13.17
C THR A 114 1.20 -0.08 12.14
N PHE A 115 0.84 1.19 12.04
CA PHE A 115 1.52 2.15 11.19
C PHE A 115 1.73 3.45 11.95
N LEU A 116 2.59 4.31 11.43
CA LEU A 116 2.91 5.58 12.05
C LEU A 116 2.29 6.71 11.25
N VAL A 117 1.64 7.64 11.94
CA VAL A 117 1.26 8.93 11.37
C VAL A 117 2.23 9.95 11.95
N CYS A 118 3.10 10.48 11.08
CA CYS A 118 4.15 11.41 11.48
C CYS A 118 3.80 12.84 11.10
N LYS A 119 4.31 13.80 11.87
CA LYS A 119 4.08 15.22 11.63
C LYS A 119 4.74 15.61 10.32
N ARG A 120 4.00 16.35 9.50
CA ARG A 120 4.51 16.88 8.24
C ARG A 120 5.64 17.90 8.55
N PRO A 121 6.77 17.88 7.82
CA PRO A 121 7.84 18.85 8.05
C PRO A 121 7.37 20.29 7.81
N THR A 122 7.79 21.21 8.68
CA THR A 122 7.32 22.62 8.64
C THR A 122 8.00 23.47 7.57
N ASP A 123 9.16 23.03 7.09
CA ASP A 123 9.98 23.66 6.06
C ASP A 123 9.74 23.07 4.65
N ALA A 124 8.90 22.05 4.54
CA ALA A 124 8.56 21.46 3.26
C ALA A 124 7.80 22.45 2.36
N PRO A 125 8.20 22.63 1.08
CA PRO A 125 7.45 23.46 0.12
C PRO A 125 6.01 22.98 -0.09
N TRP A 126 5.76 21.69 0.16
CA TRP A 126 4.48 21.03 -0.01
C TRP A 126 3.67 20.88 1.29
N LYS A 127 4.08 21.56 2.37
CA LYS A 127 3.50 21.36 3.72
C LYS A 127 1.99 21.63 3.81
N ASP A 128 1.45 22.52 2.98
CA ASP A 128 0.03 22.89 2.99
C ASP A 128 -0.75 22.31 1.81
N THR A 129 -0.10 21.44 1.02
CA THR A 129 -0.70 20.84 -0.18
C THR A 129 -1.45 19.55 0.14
N LYS A 130 -2.39 19.17 -0.73
CA LYS A 130 -2.98 17.84 -0.72
C LYS A 130 -1.93 16.83 -1.20
N VAL A 131 -1.74 15.76 -0.42
CA VAL A 131 -0.78 14.70 -0.70
C VAL A 131 -1.53 13.38 -0.80
N TYR A 132 -1.52 12.75 -1.98
CA TYR A 132 -2.09 11.43 -2.21
C TYR A 132 -1.07 10.37 -1.84
N ASN A 133 -1.42 9.46 -0.93
CA ASN A 133 -0.54 8.34 -0.59
C ASN A 133 -0.73 7.22 -1.62
N VAL A 134 0.29 6.95 -2.43
CA VAL A 134 0.28 5.81 -3.35
C VAL A 134 1.08 4.69 -2.70
N ASN A 135 0.37 3.64 -2.29
CA ASN A 135 0.93 2.49 -1.61
C ASN A 135 0.80 1.23 -2.47
N VAL A 136 1.15 0.11 -1.87
CA VAL A 136 0.94 -1.22 -2.43
C VAL A 136 -0.14 -1.94 -1.62
N ARG A 137 -1.08 -2.57 -2.31
CA ARG A 137 -2.09 -3.45 -1.72
C ARG A 137 -1.78 -4.90 -2.06
N GLY A 138 -2.14 -5.82 -1.17
CA GLY A 138 -1.92 -7.24 -1.36
C GLY A 138 -0.52 -7.69 -0.93
N LYS A 139 -0.13 -8.88 -1.38
CA LYS A 139 1.19 -9.48 -1.12
C LYS A 139 1.64 -10.23 -2.37
N ARG A 140 2.94 -10.53 -2.48
CA ARG A 140 3.48 -11.43 -3.50
C ARG A 140 2.65 -12.73 -3.66
N GLY A 141 2.43 -13.16 -4.90
CA GLY A 141 1.69 -14.37 -5.27
C GLY A 141 0.51 -14.11 -6.22
N ASN A 142 0.01 -15.19 -6.83
CA ASN A 142 -1.23 -15.16 -7.63
C ASN A 142 -2.46 -15.01 -6.69
N ILE A 143 -3.62 -14.59 -7.20
CA ILE A 143 -4.83 -14.28 -6.41
C ILE A 143 -5.34 -15.55 -5.76
N VAL A 144 -5.25 -16.67 -6.48
CA VAL A 144 -5.59 -17.99 -5.95
C VAL A 144 -4.61 -18.45 -4.87
N GLN A 145 -3.37 -17.93 -4.88
CA GLN A 145 -2.33 -18.23 -3.88
C GLN A 145 -2.36 -17.28 -2.68
N THR A 146 -3.07 -16.16 -2.77
CA THR A 146 -3.03 -15.10 -1.76
C THR A 146 -4.38 -14.97 -1.11
N PHE A 147 -4.65 -15.77 -0.07
CA PHE A 147 -5.88 -15.64 0.70
C PHE A 147 -6.06 -14.20 1.24
N PRO A 148 -7.25 -13.56 1.12
CA PRO A 148 -8.52 -14.07 0.59
C PRO A 148 -8.79 -13.67 -0.88
N ALA A 149 -7.86 -13.96 -1.78
CA ALA A 149 -7.93 -13.58 -3.19
C ALA A 149 -7.86 -12.05 -3.43
N ILE A 150 -6.85 -11.40 -2.86
CA ILE A 150 -6.57 -9.96 -3.10
C ILE A 150 -5.49 -9.79 -4.16
N GLU A 151 -5.71 -8.87 -5.10
CA GLU A 151 -4.73 -8.53 -6.12
C GLU A 151 -3.53 -7.78 -5.55
N TYR A 152 -2.35 -8.03 -6.14
CA TYR A 152 -1.12 -7.35 -5.77
C TYR A 152 -0.88 -6.17 -6.70
N ASP A 153 -1.18 -4.96 -6.22
CA ASP A 153 -1.31 -3.74 -7.04
C ASP A 153 -0.81 -2.49 -6.31
N PHE A 154 -0.69 -1.37 -7.05
CA PHE A 154 -0.66 -0.05 -6.43
C PHE A 154 -2.07 0.38 -6.02
N GLU A 155 -2.16 1.13 -4.91
CA GLU A 155 -3.41 1.72 -4.45
C GLU A 155 -3.22 3.22 -4.18
N PRO A 156 -4.00 4.10 -4.85
CA PRO A 156 -4.95 3.75 -5.92
C PRO A 156 -4.23 3.32 -7.21
N GLN A 157 -4.91 2.54 -8.06
CA GLN A 157 -4.37 2.10 -9.37
C GLN A 157 -4.37 3.22 -10.41
N ILE A 158 -5.27 4.21 -10.26
CA ILE A 158 -5.33 5.42 -11.06
C ILE A 158 -5.35 6.60 -10.10
N VAL A 159 -4.37 7.49 -10.21
CA VAL A 159 -4.29 8.72 -9.41
C VAL A 159 -4.67 9.89 -10.31
N PHE A 160 -5.73 10.61 -9.96
CA PHE A 160 -6.04 11.91 -10.56
C PHE A 160 -5.47 13.02 -9.68
N VAL A 161 -4.59 13.85 -10.24
CA VAL A 161 -3.85 14.86 -9.47
C VAL A 161 -3.83 16.19 -10.21
N LYS A 162 -4.00 17.29 -9.47
CA LYS A 162 -3.99 18.64 -10.05
C LYS A 162 -2.58 19.26 -10.00
N PRO A 163 -2.28 20.22 -10.89
CA PRO A 163 -1.11 21.09 -10.70
C PRO A 163 -1.08 21.70 -9.29
N GLY A 164 0.08 21.63 -8.62
CA GLY A 164 0.28 22.09 -7.24
C GLY A 164 -0.06 21.06 -6.15
N GLU A 165 -0.72 19.95 -6.46
CA GLU A 165 -0.90 18.83 -5.54
C GLU A 165 0.28 17.85 -5.62
N CYS A 166 0.42 16.98 -4.62
CA CYS A 166 1.53 16.04 -4.54
C CYS A 166 1.07 14.60 -4.34
N MET A 167 1.95 13.66 -4.66
CA MET A 167 1.84 12.24 -4.32
C MET A 167 3.00 11.85 -3.42
N HIS A 168 2.78 10.90 -2.53
CA HIS A 168 3.83 10.28 -1.73
C HIS A 168 3.88 8.79 -2.08
N PHE A 169 4.96 8.39 -2.74
CA PHE A 169 5.23 6.99 -3.06
C PHE A 169 6.02 6.38 -1.91
N GLN A 170 5.38 5.47 -1.20
CA GLN A 170 5.97 4.69 -0.12
C GLN A 170 5.28 3.33 -0.06
N TRP A 171 6.00 2.29 0.35
CA TRP A 171 5.40 0.97 0.48
C TRP A 171 6.19 0.09 1.43
N GLU A 172 5.48 -0.87 2.02
CA GLU A 172 6.06 -1.98 2.74
C GLU A 172 5.79 -3.28 1.99
N GLY A 173 6.85 -4.05 1.78
CA GLY A 173 6.84 -5.46 1.42
C GLY A 173 7.30 -6.29 2.62
N SER A 174 8.00 -7.40 2.37
CA SER A 174 8.30 -8.38 3.40
C SER A 174 9.59 -9.16 3.12
N ASN A 175 10.23 -9.68 4.19
CA ASN A 175 11.31 -10.67 4.12
C ASN A 175 10.88 -12.02 4.73
N THR A 176 9.62 -12.13 5.11
CA THR A 176 9.05 -13.27 5.82
C THR A 176 7.80 -13.77 5.09
N HIS A 177 7.73 -13.59 3.77
CA HIS A 177 6.63 -14.05 2.94
C HIS A 177 6.62 -15.59 2.88
N ASN A 178 6.01 -16.23 3.89
CA ASN A 178 6.00 -17.68 4.01
C ASN A 178 4.73 -18.28 3.36
N ASN A 179 4.67 -18.24 2.03
CA ASN A 179 3.56 -18.84 1.28
C ASN A 179 3.94 -20.15 0.58
N GLY A 180 5.15 -20.69 0.85
CA GLY A 180 5.66 -21.93 0.25
C GLY A 180 5.26 -23.22 0.96
N ASN A 181 4.61 -23.14 2.13
CA ASN A 181 4.07 -24.33 2.81
C ASN A 181 2.96 -24.99 1.96
N PRO A 182 2.70 -26.30 2.07
CA PRO A 182 1.58 -26.92 1.38
C PRO A 182 0.25 -26.39 1.90
N GLY A 183 -0.51 -25.69 1.06
CA GLY A 183 -1.89 -25.33 1.28
C GLY A 183 -2.81 -26.13 0.38
N GLY A 184 -4.05 -26.34 0.82
CA GLY A 184 -5.10 -26.83 -0.07
C GLY A 184 -5.34 -25.88 -1.25
N ASP A 185 -6.03 -26.39 -2.28
CA ASP A 185 -6.64 -25.66 -3.42
C ASP A 185 -5.83 -24.57 -4.15
N GLY A 186 -4.51 -24.53 -4.00
CA GLY A 186 -3.64 -23.53 -4.65
C GLY A 186 -3.48 -22.24 -3.86
N GLN A 187 -3.92 -22.19 -2.59
CA GLN A 187 -3.75 -21.09 -1.63
C GLN A 187 -2.31 -20.85 -1.16
N THR A 188 -1.35 -21.54 -1.77
CA THR A 188 0.07 -21.45 -1.43
C THR A 188 0.90 -21.30 -2.69
N GLY A 189 1.87 -20.42 -2.60
CA GLY A 189 2.82 -20.10 -3.65
C GLY A 189 3.28 -18.66 -3.56
N ASP A 190 4.51 -18.43 -3.98
CA ASP A 190 5.22 -17.17 -3.95
C ASP A 190 5.47 -16.67 -5.38
N ALA A 191 4.53 -16.95 -6.29
CA ALA A 191 4.69 -16.57 -7.68
C ALA A 191 5.02 -15.06 -7.78
N GLY A 192 5.84 -14.71 -8.76
CA GLY A 192 6.51 -13.41 -8.84
C GLY A 192 8.02 -13.60 -8.86
N GLU A 193 8.75 -12.56 -9.23
CA GLU A 193 10.19 -12.65 -9.45
C GLU A 193 11.01 -12.60 -8.17
N GLY A 194 12.27 -13.05 -8.29
CA GLY A 194 13.32 -12.98 -7.27
C GLY A 194 13.15 -13.89 -6.05
N ARG A 195 14.00 -13.67 -5.04
CA ARG A 195 14.24 -14.56 -3.90
C ARG A 195 12.94 -14.92 -3.17
N GLU A 196 12.70 -16.22 -2.97
CA GLU A 196 11.60 -16.74 -2.14
C GLU A 196 11.55 -16.05 -0.77
N GLY A 197 10.36 -15.86 -0.22
CA GLY A 197 10.19 -15.20 1.08
C GLY A 197 10.34 -13.68 1.05
N SER A 198 10.81 -13.09 -0.05
CA SER A 198 10.91 -11.65 -0.21
C SER A 198 9.78 -11.08 -1.06
N ASP A 199 9.31 -9.91 -0.65
CA ASP A 199 8.34 -9.10 -1.37
C ASP A 199 8.89 -7.68 -1.54
N ARG A 200 8.92 -7.21 -2.78
CA ARG A 200 9.50 -5.94 -3.22
C ARG A 200 8.60 -5.29 -4.24
N SER A 201 8.65 -3.98 -4.30
CA SER A 201 7.99 -3.18 -5.32
C SER A 201 8.94 -2.06 -5.73
N ASN A 202 8.88 -1.67 -7.00
CA ASN A 202 9.55 -0.50 -7.57
C ASN A 202 8.59 0.18 -8.53
N LEU A 203 8.93 1.37 -9.00
CA LEU A 203 8.09 2.11 -9.93
C LEU A 203 8.92 2.62 -11.10
N VAL A 204 8.62 2.13 -12.30
CA VAL A 204 9.29 2.52 -13.55
C VAL A 204 8.25 2.88 -14.60
N GLN A 205 8.54 3.92 -15.39
CA GLN A 205 7.61 4.44 -16.40
C GLN A 205 7.59 3.55 -17.66
N THR A 206 6.39 3.33 -18.20
CA THR A 206 6.14 2.67 -19.49
C THR A 206 5.51 3.67 -20.47
N ARG A 207 5.39 3.30 -21.76
CA ARG A 207 4.69 4.18 -22.73
C ARG A 207 3.19 4.19 -22.47
N ALA A 208 2.63 3.04 -22.12
CA ALA A 208 1.19 2.84 -21.97
C ALA A 208 0.88 1.74 -20.95
N MET A 209 -0.37 1.70 -20.49
CA MET A 209 -0.87 0.74 -19.49
C MET A 209 -0.96 -0.71 -20.01
N ASP A 210 -0.95 -0.93 -21.31
CA ASP A 210 -0.96 -2.26 -21.94
C ASP A 210 0.46 -2.82 -22.18
N GLU A 211 1.51 -2.01 -21.95
CA GLU A 211 2.90 -2.46 -22.05
C GLU A 211 3.43 -3.09 -20.76
N SER A 212 4.32 -4.08 -20.89
CA SER A 212 4.90 -4.84 -19.77
C SER A 212 6.42 -4.71 -19.66
N TYR A 213 7.00 -3.66 -20.23
CA TYR A 213 8.43 -3.38 -20.12
C TYR A 213 8.66 -1.89 -19.85
N PRO A 214 9.66 -1.53 -19.03
CA PRO A 214 10.01 -0.14 -18.82
C PRO A 214 10.64 0.47 -20.06
N LEU A 215 10.55 1.79 -20.19
CA LEU A 215 11.35 2.56 -21.13
C LEU A 215 12.48 3.29 -20.40
N THR A 216 13.63 3.41 -21.06
CA THR A 216 14.74 4.19 -20.53
C THR A 216 14.39 5.67 -20.55
N TYR A 217 14.94 6.43 -19.60
CA TYR A 217 14.66 7.86 -19.42
C TYR A 217 14.83 8.68 -20.72
N ASP A 218 15.87 8.39 -21.49
CA ASP A 218 16.21 9.08 -22.73
C ASP A 218 15.26 8.76 -23.91
N LYS A 219 14.39 7.75 -23.77
CA LYS A 219 13.44 7.30 -24.80
C LYS A 219 12.00 7.73 -24.52
N LEU A 220 11.73 8.24 -23.33
CA LEU A 220 10.47 8.85 -22.97
C LEU A 220 10.63 10.36 -23.09
N THR A 221 9.91 11.00 -24.01
CA THR A 221 9.93 12.46 -24.13
C THR A 221 8.56 12.95 -24.60
N PRO A 222 7.83 13.71 -23.76
CA PRO A 222 8.15 14.05 -22.37
C PRO A 222 7.98 12.85 -21.42
N THR A 223 8.72 12.86 -20.32
CA THR A 223 8.56 11.94 -19.19
C THR A 223 7.59 12.51 -18.15
N PHE A 224 7.10 11.68 -17.23
CA PHE A 224 6.40 12.17 -16.04
C PHE A 224 7.28 13.13 -15.23
N PHE A 225 8.58 12.82 -15.14
CA PHE A 225 9.56 13.56 -14.37
C PHE A 225 9.87 14.97 -14.91
N ASP A 226 9.43 15.29 -16.13
CA ASP A 226 9.50 16.64 -16.69
C ASP A 226 8.45 17.58 -16.08
N TYR A 227 7.35 17.03 -15.56
CA TYR A 227 6.19 17.78 -15.07
C TYR A 227 6.08 17.85 -13.55
N VAL A 228 7.06 17.31 -12.83
CA VAL A 228 7.02 17.21 -11.37
C VAL A 228 8.29 17.71 -10.73
N GLN A 229 8.18 18.11 -9.46
CA GLN A 229 9.29 18.35 -8.57
C GLN A 229 9.28 17.28 -7.48
N CYS A 230 10.37 16.53 -7.38
CA CYS A 230 10.53 15.50 -6.35
C CYS A 230 11.25 16.06 -5.12
N TYR A 231 10.93 15.52 -3.95
CA TYR A 231 11.48 15.90 -2.65
C TYR A 231 11.76 14.66 -1.82
N HIS A 232 12.84 14.70 -1.07
CA HIS A 232 13.07 13.73 -0.02
C HIS A 232 12.22 14.09 1.20
N PRO A 233 11.30 13.24 1.68
CA PRO A 233 10.37 13.63 2.75
C PRO A 233 11.04 13.98 4.09
N LEU A 234 12.25 13.47 4.37
CA LEU A 234 13.03 13.87 5.55
C LEU A 234 13.89 15.12 5.36
N PHE A 235 14.18 15.50 4.11
CA PHE A 235 14.97 16.68 3.76
C PHE A 235 14.19 17.48 2.71
N PRO A 236 12.97 17.94 3.05
CA PRO A 236 12.02 18.41 2.05
C PRO A 236 12.41 19.80 1.49
N SER A 237 13.37 20.48 2.12
CA SER A 237 14.01 21.68 1.58
C SER A 237 14.98 21.37 0.43
N ALA A 238 15.44 20.11 0.29
CA ALA A 238 16.26 19.67 -0.83
C ALA A 238 15.38 19.09 -1.95
N THR A 239 15.50 19.68 -3.14
CA THR A 239 14.90 19.15 -4.37
C THR A 239 15.68 17.93 -4.85
N VAL A 240 14.96 16.90 -5.29
CA VAL A 240 15.52 15.74 -5.99
C VAL A 240 15.38 15.99 -7.50
N SER A 241 16.45 15.79 -8.26
CA SER A 241 16.42 15.97 -9.72
C SER A 241 15.49 14.94 -10.38
N SER A 242 14.98 15.22 -11.57
CA SER A 242 14.13 14.29 -12.33
C SER A 242 14.80 12.92 -12.52
N GLN A 243 16.10 12.92 -12.84
CA GLN A 243 16.87 11.70 -13.04
C GLN A 243 17.07 10.93 -11.73
N ASP A 244 17.41 11.62 -10.64
CA ASP A 244 17.57 10.97 -9.33
C ASP A 244 16.23 10.43 -8.83
N CYS A 245 15.13 11.15 -9.03
CA CYS A 245 13.79 10.75 -8.63
C CYS A 245 13.36 9.45 -9.32
N GLN A 246 13.54 9.37 -10.64
CA GLN A 246 13.26 8.15 -11.39
C GLN A 246 14.17 7.00 -10.94
N LEU A 247 15.47 7.26 -10.74
CA LEU A 247 16.41 6.24 -10.30
C LEU A 247 16.00 5.67 -8.95
N THR A 248 15.68 6.53 -7.97
CA THR A 248 15.25 6.11 -6.63
C THR A 248 13.96 5.29 -6.66
N LEU A 249 12.96 5.69 -7.45
CA LEU A 249 11.72 4.94 -7.62
C LEU A 249 11.96 3.59 -8.31
N GLY A 250 12.78 3.58 -9.37
CA GLY A 250 13.09 2.38 -10.14
C GLY A 250 13.96 1.37 -9.39
N SER A 251 14.85 1.85 -8.52
CA SER A 251 15.68 1.04 -7.63
C SER A 251 15.02 0.76 -6.28
N ALA A 252 13.77 1.19 -6.07
CA ALA A 252 13.04 1.06 -4.81
C ALA A 252 13.80 1.56 -3.58
N GLY A 253 14.51 2.68 -3.72
CA GLY A 253 15.29 3.31 -2.64
C GLY A 253 16.74 2.88 -2.52
N PHE A 254 17.17 1.82 -3.23
CA PHE A 254 18.56 1.34 -3.18
C PHE A 254 19.58 2.40 -3.59
N TYR A 255 19.29 3.16 -4.66
CA TYR A 255 20.05 4.32 -5.08
C TYR A 255 19.30 5.61 -4.79
N ARG A 256 19.94 6.54 -4.07
CA ARG A 256 19.35 7.84 -3.72
C ARG A 256 19.57 8.92 -4.78
N SER A 257 20.60 8.72 -5.60
CA SER A 257 20.97 9.61 -6.70
C SER A 257 21.91 8.90 -7.66
N VAL A 258 22.13 9.49 -8.83
CA VAL A 258 23.13 9.00 -9.80
C VAL A 258 24.54 9.00 -9.20
N ASN A 259 24.86 10.00 -8.38
CA ASN A 259 26.17 10.07 -7.70
C ASN A 259 26.31 8.97 -6.64
N ASP A 260 25.25 8.74 -5.86
CA ASP A 260 25.19 7.64 -4.89
C ASP A 260 25.38 6.28 -5.58
N ALA A 261 24.68 6.05 -6.69
CA ALA A 261 24.85 4.84 -7.49
C ALA A 261 26.30 4.67 -7.99
N LYS A 262 26.90 5.73 -8.55
CA LYS A 262 28.31 5.70 -8.98
C LYS A 262 29.26 5.38 -7.82
N SER A 263 29.06 6.01 -6.66
CA SER A 263 29.88 5.79 -5.47
C SER A 263 29.73 4.38 -4.91
N LEU A 264 28.52 3.84 -4.81
CA LEU A 264 28.26 2.49 -4.35
C LEU A 264 28.85 1.44 -5.29
N ILE A 265 28.66 1.60 -6.60
CA ILE A 265 29.24 0.70 -7.61
C ILE A 265 30.78 0.75 -7.58
N ALA A 266 31.36 1.96 -7.48
CA ALA A 266 32.82 2.12 -7.47
C ALA A 266 33.50 1.61 -6.19
N SER A 267 32.79 1.65 -5.05
CA SER A 267 33.32 1.22 -3.76
C SER A 267 33.08 -0.27 -3.45
N SER A 268 32.25 -0.94 -4.24
CA SER A 268 31.90 -2.34 -3.99
C SER A 268 32.97 -3.30 -4.54
N SER A 269 33.71 -3.96 -3.65
CA SER A 269 34.62 -5.08 -3.99
C SER A 269 33.88 -6.41 -4.19
N THR A 270 32.59 -6.43 -3.88
CA THR A 270 31.60 -7.50 -4.04
C THR A 270 30.36 -6.87 -4.68
N ASP A 271 29.44 -7.62 -5.31
CA ASP A 271 28.23 -7.08 -5.97
C ASP A 271 27.21 -6.39 -5.01
N THR A 272 27.62 -6.01 -3.81
CA THR A 272 26.78 -5.40 -2.76
C THR A 272 26.40 -3.95 -3.06
N GLY A 273 27.17 -3.22 -3.89
CA GLY A 273 26.83 -1.86 -4.35
C GLY A 273 26.09 -1.83 -5.69
N VAL A 274 25.91 -2.98 -6.32
CA VAL A 274 25.20 -3.16 -7.60
C VAL A 274 23.77 -3.61 -7.29
N LEU A 275 22.78 -2.92 -7.83
CA LEU A 275 21.39 -3.32 -7.70
C LEU A 275 21.20 -4.70 -8.35
N ASP A 276 20.70 -5.67 -7.58
CA ASP A 276 20.27 -6.95 -8.13
C ASP A 276 19.09 -6.70 -9.07
N TYR A 277 19.13 -7.22 -10.29
CA TYR A 277 18.12 -6.94 -11.32
C TYR A 277 16.72 -7.49 -10.96
N LEU A 278 16.64 -8.42 -10.01
CA LEU A 278 15.38 -8.86 -9.42
C LEU A 278 15.02 -8.04 -8.20
N LEU A 279 15.87 -7.17 -7.65
CA LEU A 279 15.72 -6.39 -6.40
C LEU A 279 15.95 -7.20 -5.11
N ASN A 280 16.68 -8.31 -5.16
CA ASN A 280 16.90 -9.18 -4.00
C ASN A 280 17.67 -8.52 -2.84
N ASN A 281 18.50 -7.54 -3.16
CA ASN A 281 19.33 -6.80 -2.21
C ASN A 281 18.71 -5.47 -1.75
N VAL A 282 17.49 -5.16 -2.16
CA VAL A 282 16.75 -3.97 -1.69
C VAL A 282 16.07 -4.26 -0.35
N SER A 283 15.88 -3.24 0.49
CA SER A 283 15.01 -3.32 1.67
C SER A 283 13.61 -3.79 1.31
N GLY A 284 12.98 -4.52 2.25
CA GLY A 284 11.56 -4.87 2.13
C GLY A 284 10.65 -3.66 2.26
N ALA A 285 11.12 -2.53 2.75
CA ALA A 285 10.28 -1.35 2.97
C ALA A 285 10.95 -0.09 2.43
N PHE A 286 10.24 0.60 1.54
CA PHE A 286 10.59 1.94 1.05
C PHE A 286 9.91 2.98 1.94
N ARG A 287 10.28 2.97 3.24
CA ARG A 287 9.54 3.64 4.32
C ARG A 287 9.55 5.16 4.23
N GLN A 288 10.67 5.73 3.80
CA GLN A 288 10.77 7.17 3.63
C GLN A 288 10.02 7.57 2.36
N GLY A 289 10.16 6.78 1.31
CA GLY A 289 9.49 7.06 0.06
C GLY A 289 10.06 8.28 -0.66
N ILE A 290 9.30 8.78 -1.63
CA ILE A 290 9.59 10.05 -2.30
C ILE A 290 8.28 10.84 -2.46
N VAL A 291 8.35 12.14 -2.18
CA VAL A 291 7.21 13.04 -2.41
C VAL A 291 7.39 13.69 -3.77
N VAL A 292 6.35 13.65 -4.60
CA VAL A 292 6.36 14.13 -5.97
C VAL A 292 5.23 15.12 -6.15
N CYS A 293 5.57 16.39 -6.37
CA CYS A 293 4.60 17.47 -6.53
C CYS A 293 4.46 17.86 -7.99
N ILE A 294 3.22 17.99 -8.47
CA ILE A 294 2.96 18.42 -9.84
C ILE A 294 3.29 19.90 -9.97
N LYS A 295 4.13 20.26 -10.96
CA LYS A 295 4.48 21.65 -11.21
C LYS A 295 3.23 22.46 -11.56
N SER A 296 3.17 23.72 -11.13
CA SER A 296 2.00 24.58 -11.37
C SER A 296 1.75 24.86 -12.86
N ASP A 297 2.78 24.75 -13.70
CA ASP A 297 2.75 24.91 -15.15
C ASP A 297 2.67 23.58 -15.91
N ALA A 298 2.38 22.47 -15.22
CA ALA A 298 2.29 21.14 -15.85
C ALA A 298 1.19 21.07 -16.93
N LEU A 299 0.18 21.93 -16.87
CA LEU A 299 -0.91 22.03 -17.85
C LEU A 299 -0.94 23.45 -18.43
N SER A 300 -1.20 23.58 -19.73
CA SER A 300 -1.26 24.87 -20.43
C SER A 300 -2.68 25.45 -20.48
N SER A 301 -3.69 24.60 -20.31
CA SER A 301 -5.11 24.93 -20.25
C SER A 301 -5.82 24.05 -19.21
N SER A 302 -6.97 24.50 -18.71
CA SER A 302 -7.82 23.70 -17.81
C SER A 302 -8.41 22.45 -18.48
N SER A 303 -8.51 22.45 -19.82
CA SER A 303 -8.94 21.28 -20.60
C SER A 303 -7.84 20.25 -20.83
N ASP A 304 -6.59 20.58 -20.49
CA ASP A 304 -5.46 19.68 -20.75
C ASP A 304 -5.46 18.53 -19.74
N THR A 305 -5.13 17.34 -20.25
CA THR A 305 -4.88 16.15 -19.45
C THR A 305 -3.57 15.52 -19.90
N LYS A 306 -2.74 15.08 -18.94
CA LYS A 306 -1.54 14.29 -19.21
C LYS A 306 -1.62 12.98 -18.48
N GLU A 307 -1.31 11.89 -19.18
CA GLU A 307 -1.38 10.53 -18.63
C GLU A 307 0.00 9.88 -18.65
N PHE A 308 0.34 9.25 -17.54
CA PHE A 308 1.60 8.51 -17.38
C PHE A 308 1.32 7.13 -16.83
N SER A 309 1.98 6.13 -17.40
CA SER A 309 1.83 4.74 -17.03
C SER A 309 3.10 4.23 -16.36
N PHE A 310 2.94 3.43 -15.32
CA PHE A 310 4.04 2.84 -14.58
C PHE A 310 3.78 1.37 -14.29
N ILE A 311 4.85 0.62 -14.09
CA ILE A 311 4.84 -0.78 -13.66
C ILE A 311 5.84 -0.98 -12.52
N SER A 312 5.65 -2.02 -11.72
CA SER A 312 6.75 -2.63 -10.98
C SER A 312 7.36 -3.75 -11.80
N THR A 313 8.68 -3.72 -12.00
CA THR A 313 9.41 -4.80 -12.70
C THR A 313 9.49 -6.08 -11.87
N ARG A 314 9.37 -5.99 -10.54
CA ARG A 314 9.38 -7.16 -9.65
C ARG A 314 8.14 -8.04 -9.82
N ASN A 315 6.99 -7.42 -10.09
CA ASN A 315 5.68 -8.08 -10.03
C ASN A 315 4.96 -8.03 -11.37
N ASN A 316 5.67 -8.39 -12.45
CA ASN A 316 5.17 -8.30 -13.82
C ASN A 316 5.28 -9.60 -14.65
N ASN A 317 5.65 -10.73 -14.04
CA ASN A 317 5.75 -12.03 -14.74
C ASN A 317 4.44 -12.84 -14.72
N PHE A 318 3.29 -12.17 -14.78
CA PHE A 318 1.99 -12.83 -14.73
C PHE A 318 1.18 -12.51 -15.97
N THR A 319 0.82 -13.53 -16.75
CA THR A 319 0.08 -13.37 -18.01
C THR A 319 -1.31 -12.75 -17.84
N ASN A 320 -1.83 -12.70 -16.60
CA ASN A 320 -3.10 -12.07 -16.26
C ASN A 320 -3.02 -11.01 -15.14
N ARG A 321 -1.81 -10.57 -14.75
CA ARG A 321 -1.64 -9.58 -13.66
C ARG A 321 -0.48 -8.66 -13.94
N SER A 322 -0.59 -7.45 -13.45
CA SER A 322 0.49 -6.50 -13.54
C SER A 322 0.29 -5.43 -12.50
N GLN A 323 1.26 -5.30 -11.60
CA GLN A 323 1.29 -4.19 -10.65
C GLN A 323 1.58 -2.90 -11.41
N LYS A 324 0.51 -2.23 -11.88
CA LYS A 324 0.58 -1.02 -12.69
C LYS A 324 -0.10 0.16 -12.00
N LEU A 325 0.34 1.34 -12.36
CA LEU A 325 -0.18 2.61 -11.88
C LEU A 325 -0.38 3.54 -13.07
N LYS A 326 -1.54 4.18 -13.14
CA LYS A 326 -1.80 5.32 -14.04
C LYS A 326 -1.83 6.61 -13.23
N VAL A 327 -1.07 7.61 -13.66
CA VAL A 327 -1.14 8.97 -13.11
C VAL A 327 -1.75 9.87 -14.17
N VAL A 328 -2.81 10.59 -13.81
CA VAL A 328 -3.53 11.53 -14.67
C VAL A 328 -3.44 12.92 -14.07
N ILE A 329 -2.67 13.79 -14.73
CA ILE A 329 -2.60 15.21 -14.37
C ILE A 329 -3.73 15.93 -15.10
N THR A 330 -4.73 16.42 -14.36
CA THR A 330 -5.91 17.10 -14.92
C THR A 330 -6.53 18.07 -13.92
N THR A 331 -7.26 19.07 -14.40
CA THR A 331 -8.10 19.93 -13.54
C THR A 331 -9.55 19.46 -13.43
N THR A 332 -9.97 18.51 -14.29
CA THR A 332 -11.33 17.99 -14.42
C THR A 332 -11.32 16.44 -14.39
N PRO A 333 -11.27 15.80 -13.22
CA PRO A 333 -11.31 14.34 -13.13
C PRO A 333 -12.66 13.80 -13.65
N GLU A 334 -12.64 12.78 -14.52
CA GLU A 334 -13.81 12.27 -15.25
C GLU A 334 -14.86 11.57 -14.37
N ASP A 335 -14.51 11.12 -13.17
CA ASP A 335 -15.37 10.33 -12.30
C ASP A 335 -15.85 11.07 -11.03
N GLY A 336 -15.40 12.31 -10.81
CA GLY A 336 -15.70 13.05 -9.57
C GLY A 336 -15.14 12.42 -8.29
N SER A 337 -14.49 11.25 -8.36
CA SER A 337 -13.77 10.64 -7.26
C SER A 337 -12.34 11.14 -7.27
N LEU A 338 -12.07 12.05 -6.34
CA LEU A 338 -10.73 12.24 -5.82
C LEU A 338 -10.37 10.93 -5.09
N TRP A 339 -9.65 10.03 -5.75
CA TRP A 339 -8.96 8.92 -5.10
C TRP A 339 -7.84 9.46 -4.22
#